data_AF-A0A9P5U5F9-F1
#
_entry.id   AF-A0A9P5U5F9-F1
#
_cell.length_a   1.000
_cell.length_b   1.000
_cell.length_c   1.000
_cell.angle_alpha   90.00
_cell.angle_beta   90.00
_cell.angle_gamma   90.00
#
_symmetry.space_group_name_H-M   'P 1'
#
loop_
_entity.id
_entity.type
_entity.pdbx_description
1 polymer ?
#
loop_
_entity_poly.entity_id
_entity_poly.type
_entity_poly.pdbx_seq_one_letter_code
_entity_poly.pdbx_strand_id
1 'polypeptide(L)'
;MDDPQHAVSNLNAKFWDLKNIEFGEGQARKTHRIVMENDNGPHSFITICNILTLRGELEIPAGWISVSYAYLMELMVEQSCSLTYSAMDSALKVMPRTQRNVELTPVFTEVKSFSESERINSFVYLLKVLGIEPVHGWLVDPESPEAEAVSEVGDHDHAVSLIANALLDSDSENPSKETVKTADIIMKFFLDTRSQLTRYGVSQLASTTEPGALMVLYRNFHLPVLYKRDASDDPGLYLYSLVTEPRLVK
;
A
#
# COMPACT_ATOMS: atom_id res chain seq x y z
N MET A 1 -3.72 17.16 35.19
CA MET A 1 -3.05 16.00 35.80
C MET A 1 -3.16 14.90 34.77
N ASP A 2 -2.09 14.70 34.01
CA ASP A 2 -2.06 13.69 32.96
C ASP A 2 -1.99 12.30 33.61
N ASP A 3 -2.86 11.40 33.14
CA ASP A 3 -2.97 10.02 33.61
C ASP A 3 -1.67 9.25 33.31
N PRO A 4 -1.01 8.65 34.32
CA PRO A 4 0.19 7.84 34.10
C PRO A 4 0.01 6.69 33.10
N GLN A 5 -1.23 6.21 32.86
CA GLN A 5 -1.50 5.20 31.82
C GLN A 5 -1.37 5.76 30.38
N HIS A 6 -1.58 7.06 30.18
CA HIS A 6 -1.35 7.73 28.89
C HIS A 6 0.15 7.94 28.59
N ALA A 7 1.00 8.02 29.61
CA ALA A 7 2.45 8.15 29.44
C ALA A 7 3.11 6.80 29.08
N VAL A 8 2.61 5.69 29.62
CA VAL A 8 3.13 4.34 29.35
C VAL A 8 2.71 3.83 27.96
N SER A 9 1.50 4.18 27.49
CA SER A 9 1.05 3.86 26.12
C SER A 9 1.84 4.60 25.03
N ASN A 10 2.33 5.82 25.32
CA ASN A 10 3.15 6.62 24.40
C ASN A 10 4.61 6.12 24.23
N LEU A 11 5.13 5.30 25.16
CA LEU A 11 6.46 4.70 25.04
C LEU A 11 6.44 3.44 24.14
N ASN A 12 5.35 2.68 24.17
CA ASN A 12 5.16 1.51 23.30
C ASN A 12 4.83 1.87 21.84
N ALA A 13 4.40 3.10 21.57
CA ALA A 13 4.19 3.59 20.21
C ALA A 13 5.51 3.80 19.41
N LYS A 14 6.68 3.61 20.04
CA LYS A 14 8.00 3.78 19.41
C LYS A 14 8.64 2.49 18.92
N PHE A 15 8.10 1.33 19.27
CA PHE A 15 8.69 0.04 18.97
C PHE A 15 7.67 -0.90 18.32
N TRP A 16 8.11 -1.66 17.33
CA TRP A 16 7.35 -2.68 16.62
C TRP A 16 7.91 -4.05 16.92
N ASP A 17 7.04 -5.00 17.19
CA ASP A 17 7.44 -6.38 17.45
C ASP A 17 8.03 -7.02 16.20
N LEU A 18 8.90 -8.00 16.41
CA LEU A 18 9.57 -8.73 15.35
C LEU A 18 9.10 -10.18 15.31
N LYS A 19 8.93 -10.73 14.10
CA LYS A 19 8.55 -12.13 13.90
C LYS A 19 9.49 -12.80 12.92
N ASN A 20 10.01 -13.96 13.30
CA ASN A 20 10.73 -14.82 12.37
C ASN A 20 9.74 -15.58 11.49
N ILE A 21 9.97 -15.57 10.17
CA ILE A 21 9.23 -16.36 9.19
C ILE A 21 10.20 -17.06 8.25
N GLU A 22 9.78 -18.20 7.70
CA GLU A 22 10.52 -18.87 6.63
C GLU A 22 9.97 -18.40 5.27
N PHE A 23 10.81 -17.78 4.44
CA PHE A 23 10.44 -17.29 3.12
C PHE A 23 11.48 -17.68 2.07
N GLY A 24 11.04 -17.81 0.82
CA GLY A 24 11.84 -18.32 -0.31
C GLY A 24 11.52 -19.77 -0.68
N GLU A 25 12.05 -20.19 -1.83
CA GLU A 25 11.77 -21.51 -2.43
C GLU A 25 13.02 -22.40 -2.45
N GLY A 26 12.81 -23.71 -2.32
CA GLY A 26 13.88 -24.71 -2.37
C GLY A 26 15.08 -24.38 -1.46
N GLN A 27 16.27 -24.31 -2.04
CA GLN A 27 17.52 -23.99 -1.33
C GLN A 27 17.68 -22.50 -1.01
N ALA A 28 16.86 -21.62 -1.59
CA ALA A 28 16.86 -20.19 -1.30
C ALA A 28 16.00 -19.85 -0.07
N ARG A 29 15.23 -20.81 0.47
CA ARG A 29 14.40 -20.63 1.66
C ARG A 29 15.26 -20.33 2.89
N LYS A 30 14.94 -19.22 3.56
CA LYS A 30 15.68 -18.72 4.72
C LYS A 30 14.74 -18.15 5.77
N THR A 31 15.24 -18.06 6.99
CA THR A 31 14.58 -17.32 8.07
C THR A 31 14.77 -15.81 7.86
N HIS A 32 13.65 -15.09 7.73
CA HIS A 32 13.60 -13.63 7.70
C HIS A 32 12.91 -13.11 8.96
N ARG A 33 13.33 -11.93 9.44
CA ARG A 33 12.71 -11.28 10.61
C ARG A 33 11.89 -10.08 10.17
N ILE A 34 10.59 -10.28 10.02
CA ILE A 34 9.67 -9.22 9.61
C ILE A 34 9.29 -8.34 10.81
N VAL A 35 8.96 -7.09 10.51
CA VAL A 35 8.39 -6.11 11.43
C VAL A 35 6.87 -6.25 11.43
N MET A 36 6.30 -6.41 12.62
CA MET A 36 4.86 -6.55 12.82
C MET A 36 4.20 -5.17 12.98
N GLU A 37 3.03 -5.01 12.38
CA GLU A 37 2.23 -3.79 12.51
C GLU A 37 1.49 -3.79 13.85
N ASN A 38 1.52 -2.67 14.57
CA ASN A 38 0.64 -2.42 15.71
C ASN A 38 -0.31 -1.27 15.37
N ASP A 39 -1.34 -1.06 16.20
CA ASP A 39 -2.42 -0.08 15.96
C ASP A 39 -1.93 1.39 15.78
N ASN A 40 -0.63 1.68 15.97
CA ASN A 40 -0.02 3.01 15.95
C ASN A 40 1.20 3.15 15.01
N GLY A 41 1.50 2.15 14.18
CA GLY A 41 2.68 2.14 13.30
C GLY A 41 2.44 2.78 11.92
N PRO A 42 3.46 3.37 11.27
CA PRO A 42 3.40 3.75 9.87
C PRO A 42 3.41 2.51 8.97
N HIS A 43 2.21 2.07 8.58
CA HIS A 43 2.00 0.88 7.74
C HIS A 43 2.84 0.91 6.44
N SER A 44 2.95 2.09 5.82
CA SER A 44 3.74 2.29 4.59
C SER A 44 5.23 2.01 4.79
N PHE A 45 5.81 2.46 5.92
CA PHE A 45 7.21 2.23 6.23
C PHE A 45 7.49 0.78 6.61
N ILE A 46 6.64 0.19 7.45
CA ILE A 46 6.76 -1.21 7.87
C ILE A 46 6.72 -2.14 6.64
N THR A 47 5.83 -1.85 5.69
CA THR A 47 5.74 -2.58 4.42
C THR A 47 7.03 -2.47 3.61
N ILE A 48 7.61 -1.28 3.47
CA ILE A 48 8.89 -1.10 2.78
C ILE A 48 9.98 -1.93 3.47
N CYS A 49 10.12 -1.83 4.80
CA CYS A 49 11.10 -2.61 5.55
C CYS A 49 10.91 -4.12 5.33
N ASN A 50 9.66 -4.61 5.38
CA ASN A 50 9.36 -6.02 5.19
C ASN A 50 9.70 -6.49 3.77
N ILE A 51 9.45 -5.69 2.73
CA ILE A 51 9.86 -6.03 1.36
C ILE A 51 11.38 -6.15 1.27
N LEU A 52 12.12 -5.16 1.77
CA LEU A 52 13.58 -5.17 1.75
C LEU A 52 14.13 -6.34 2.56
N THR A 53 13.54 -6.66 3.71
CA THR A 53 13.94 -7.81 4.51
C THR A 53 13.69 -9.12 3.80
N LEU A 54 12.55 -9.30 3.12
CA LEU A 54 12.25 -10.51 2.35
C LEU A 54 13.14 -10.66 1.10
N ARG A 55 13.64 -9.55 0.55
CA ARG A 55 14.67 -9.55 -0.52
C ARG A 55 16.09 -9.84 0.00
N GLY A 56 16.30 -9.78 1.31
CA GLY A 56 17.63 -9.86 1.92
C GLY A 56 18.45 -8.57 1.78
N GLU A 57 17.79 -7.45 1.47
CA GLU A 57 18.38 -6.11 1.35
C GLU A 57 18.37 -5.33 2.68
N LEU A 58 17.58 -5.80 3.66
CA LEU A 58 17.53 -5.26 5.01
C LEU A 58 17.58 -6.39 6.04
N GLU A 59 18.72 -6.57 6.69
CA GLU A 59 18.91 -7.54 7.76
C GLU A 59 18.72 -6.89 9.14
N ILE A 60 17.72 -7.39 9.89
CA ILE A 60 17.47 -6.98 11.28
C ILE A 60 18.23 -7.93 12.21
N PRO A 61 19.10 -7.44 13.12
CA PRO A 61 19.95 -8.28 13.97
C PRO A 61 19.22 -9.33 14.80
N ALA A 62 19.86 -10.49 14.96
CA ALA A 62 19.37 -11.58 15.80
C ALA A 62 19.29 -11.21 17.29
N GLY A 63 18.33 -11.81 17.99
CA GLY A 63 18.11 -11.61 19.43
C GLY A 63 17.20 -10.43 19.80
N TRP A 64 16.80 -9.62 18.82
CA TRP A 64 15.86 -8.52 19.04
C TRP A 64 14.42 -9.04 18.96
N ILE A 65 13.59 -8.60 19.90
CA ILE A 65 12.14 -8.90 19.94
C ILE A 65 11.28 -7.75 19.41
N SER A 66 11.85 -6.54 19.37
CA SER A 66 11.18 -5.32 18.93
C SER A 66 12.20 -4.34 18.35
N VAL A 67 11.76 -3.43 17.48
CA VAL A 67 12.61 -2.44 16.80
C VAL A 67 11.97 -1.05 16.75
N SER A 68 12.76 0.01 16.78
CA SER A 68 12.24 1.39 16.65
C SER A 68 12.32 1.91 15.22
N TYR A 69 11.50 2.92 14.90
CA TYR A 69 11.59 3.66 13.64
C TYR A 69 13.00 4.17 13.36
N ALA A 70 13.61 4.84 14.34
CA ALA A 70 14.92 5.45 14.18
C ALA A 70 15.99 4.41 13.84
N TYR A 71 15.92 3.23 14.46
CA TYR A 71 16.86 2.15 14.19
C TYR A 71 16.64 1.49 12.83
N LEU A 72 15.38 1.23 12.43
CA LEU A 72 15.10 0.71 11.08
C LEU A 72 15.58 1.68 10.00
N MET A 73 15.38 2.97 10.21
CA MET A 73 15.90 4.01 9.32
C MET A 73 17.42 3.98 9.21
N GLU A 74 18.11 3.89 10.35
CA GLU A 74 19.57 3.78 10.41
C GLU A 74 20.06 2.54 9.64
N LEU A 75 19.47 1.37 9.89
CA LEU A 75 19.79 0.14 9.16
C LEU A 75 19.54 0.27 7.66
N MET A 76 18.41 0.84 7.25
CA MET A 76 18.12 1.06 5.83
C MET A 76 19.19 1.94 5.19
N VAL A 77 19.59 3.03 5.84
CA VAL A 77 20.62 3.95 5.33
C VAL A 77 21.99 3.26 5.25
N GLU A 78 22.38 2.54 6.29
CA GLU A 78 23.66 1.82 6.34
C GLU A 78 23.76 0.71 5.29
N GLN A 79 22.65 -0.01 5.04
CA GLN A 79 22.63 -1.16 4.13
C GLN A 79 22.28 -0.79 2.68
N SER A 80 21.85 0.46 2.42
CA SER A 80 21.53 0.99 1.08
C SER A 80 22.77 1.28 0.21
N CYS A 81 23.83 0.47 0.30
CA CYS A 81 25.09 0.69 -0.46
C CYS A 81 24.91 0.74 -1.99
N SER A 82 23.80 0.22 -2.52
CA SER A 82 23.46 0.24 -3.95
C SER A 82 22.72 1.50 -4.41
N LEU A 83 22.18 2.32 -3.49
CA LEU A 83 21.45 3.53 -3.84
C LEU A 83 22.40 4.69 -4.13
N THR A 84 22.08 5.51 -5.13
CA THR A 84 22.85 6.73 -5.38
C THR A 84 22.64 7.72 -4.24
N TYR A 85 23.65 8.55 -3.93
CA TYR A 85 23.54 9.60 -2.91
C TYR A 85 22.32 10.52 -3.13
N SER A 86 22.00 10.84 -4.40
CA SER A 86 20.83 11.67 -4.74
C SER A 86 19.50 10.96 -4.48
N ALA A 87 19.44 9.65 -4.72
CA ALA A 87 18.26 8.84 -4.45
C ALA A 87 18.05 8.65 -2.94
N MET A 88 19.13 8.45 -2.18
CA MET A 88 19.10 8.42 -0.71
C MET A 88 18.70 9.77 -0.11
N ASP A 89 19.26 10.89 -0.57
CA ASP A 89 18.91 12.22 -0.08
C ASP A 89 17.43 12.55 -0.33
N SER A 90 16.92 12.18 -1.51
CA SER A 90 15.50 12.32 -1.84
C SER A 90 14.63 11.41 -0.97
N ALA A 91 15.04 10.15 -0.78
CA ALA A 91 14.35 9.18 0.06
C ALA A 91 14.28 9.68 1.51
N LEU A 92 15.39 10.17 2.08
CA LEU A 92 15.46 10.70 3.45
C LEU A 92 14.56 11.91 3.68
N LYS A 93 14.28 12.72 2.65
CA LYS A 93 13.30 13.83 2.73
C LYS A 93 11.85 13.35 2.79
N VAL A 94 11.57 12.17 2.22
CA VAL A 94 10.22 11.59 2.14
C VAL A 94 9.95 10.64 3.30
N MET A 95 10.96 9.93 3.81
CA MET A 95 10.80 8.94 4.87
C MET A 95 10.14 9.49 6.15
N PRO A 96 10.48 10.68 6.70
CA PRO A 96 9.73 11.22 7.84
C PRO A 96 8.23 11.40 7.57
N ARG A 97 7.82 11.54 6.30
CA ARG A 97 6.41 11.64 5.90
C ARG A 97 5.71 10.29 5.90
N THR A 98 6.44 9.18 5.80
CA THR A 98 5.87 7.82 5.91
C THR A 98 5.43 7.51 7.34
N GLN A 99 5.89 8.28 8.35
CA GLN A 99 5.35 8.24 9.72
C GLN A 99 3.85 8.58 9.80
N ARG A 100 3.32 9.25 8.76
CA ARG A 100 1.88 9.41 8.54
C ARG A 100 1.46 8.45 7.42
N ASN A 101 0.23 7.97 7.46
CA ASN A 101 -0.31 7.16 6.37
C ASN A 101 -0.21 7.95 5.06
N VAL A 102 0.58 7.45 4.12
CA VAL A 102 0.66 8.04 2.79
C VAL A 102 -0.58 7.59 2.03
N GLU A 103 -1.43 8.56 1.72
CA GLU A 103 -2.61 8.35 0.89
C GLU A 103 -2.15 8.30 -0.57
N LEU A 104 -2.01 7.09 -1.11
CA LEU A 104 -2.06 6.88 -2.55
C LEU A 104 -3.52 7.04 -2.99
N THR A 105 -3.74 7.70 -4.11
CA THR A 105 -5.06 7.85 -4.72
C THR A 105 -5.08 7.01 -6.00
N PRO A 106 -5.75 5.85 -6.04
CA PRO A 106 -5.75 4.97 -7.20
C PRO A 106 -6.53 5.58 -8.37
N VAL A 107 -6.08 5.27 -9.59
CA VAL A 107 -6.80 5.54 -10.85
C VAL A 107 -7.52 4.26 -11.27
N PHE A 108 -8.81 4.32 -11.61
CA PHE A 108 -9.64 3.11 -11.71
C PHE A 108 -9.41 2.23 -12.94
N THR A 109 -8.44 2.54 -13.79
CA THR A 109 -8.26 1.90 -15.10
C THR A 109 -7.05 0.98 -15.19
N GLU A 110 -6.01 1.19 -14.38
CA GLU A 110 -4.75 0.44 -14.47
C GLU A 110 -4.15 0.08 -13.11
N VAL A 111 -3.59 -1.14 -13.01
CA VAL A 111 -3.06 -1.70 -11.76
C VAL A 111 -1.99 -0.84 -11.09
N LYS A 112 -1.16 -0.14 -11.87
CA LYS A 112 0.01 0.63 -11.40
C LYS A 112 -0.22 2.14 -11.38
N SER A 113 -1.45 2.59 -11.63
CA SER A 113 -1.75 4.01 -11.85
C SER A 113 -2.30 4.68 -10.59
N PHE A 114 -1.70 5.81 -10.22
CA PHE A 114 -2.07 6.62 -9.06
C PHE A 114 -2.07 8.08 -9.46
N SER A 115 -2.89 8.90 -8.79
CA SER A 115 -3.00 10.33 -9.11
C SER A 115 -1.69 11.09 -8.89
N GLU A 116 -1.49 12.14 -9.69
CA GLU A 116 -0.30 12.97 -9.59
C GLU A 116 -0.50 14.07 -8.54
N SER A 117 0.26 13.98 -7.43
CA SER A 117 0.40 15.08 -6.48
C SER A 117 1.83 15.12 -5.95
N GLU A 118 2.29 16.26 -5.44
CA GLU A 118 3.66 16.37 -4.90
C GLU A 118 3.93 15.30 -3.82
N ARG A 119 2.95 15.03 -2.96
CA ARG A 119 3.06 14.02 -1.89
C ARG A 119 3.09 12.60 -2.45
N ILE A 120 2.18 12.26 -3.37
CA ILE A 120 2.12 10.92 -3.99
C ILE A 120 3.38 10.69 -4.82
N ASN A 121 3.77 11.64 -5.65
CA ASN A 121 4.95 11.54 -6.52
C ASN A 121 6.23 11.33 -5.70
N SER A 122 6.35 12.01 -4.56
CA SER A 122 7.48 11.81 -3.64
C SER A 122 7.56 10.39 -3.08
N PHE A 123 6.42 9.81 -2.69
CA PHE A 123 6.37 8.44 -2.16
C PHE A 123 6.54 7.38 -3.25
N VAL A 124 5.88 7.55 -4.40
CA VAL A 124 6.07 6.68 -5.57
C VAL A 124 7.53 6.73 -6.04
N TYR A 125 8.17 7.90 -5.98
CA TYR A 125 9.60 8.03 -6.28
C TYR A 125 10.48 7.28 -5.28
N LEU A 126 10.18 7.35 -3.96
CA LEU A 126 10.85 6.54 -2.95
C LEU A 126 10.73 5.05 -3.26
N LEU A 127 9.53 4.56 -3.56
CA LEU A 127 9.31 3.16 -3.93
C LEU A 127 10.11 2.77 -5.18
N LYS A 128 10.09 3.62 -6.22
CA LYS A 128 10.85 3.42 -7.46
C LYS A 128 12.36 3.33 -7.22
N VAL A 129 12.90 4.20 -6.37
CA VAL A 129 14.32 4.16 -5.97
C VAL A 129 14.68 2.84 -5.30
N LEU A 130 13.78 2.31 -4.48
CA LEU A 130 13.94 1.03 -3.79
C LEU A 130 13.59 -0.19 -4.68
N GLY A 131 13.24 0.03 -5.95
CA GLY A 131 12.78 -1.04 -6.84
C GLY A 131 11.51 -1.73 -6.35
N ILE A 132 10.63 -0.99 -5.67
CA ILE A 132 9.35 -1.48 -5.15
C ILE A 132 8.24 -0.90 -6.02
N GLU A 133 7.34 -1.74 -6.52
CA GLU A 133 6.21 -1.29 -7.32
C GLU A 133 4.96 -1.13 -6.44
N PRO A 134 4.30 0.04 -6.43
CA PRO A 134 2.96 0.17 -5.89
C PRO A 134 1.94 -0.36 -6.90
N VAL A 135 0.95 -1.10 -6.41
CA VAL A 135 -0.14 -1.67 -7.22
C VAL A 135 -1.48 -1.55 -6.49
N HIS A 136 -2.59 -1.57 -7.21
CA HIS A 136 -3.93 -1.73 -6.64
C HIS A 136 -4.80 -2.59 -7.55
N GLY A 137 -5.88 -3.14 -7.00
CA GLY A 137 -6.87 -3.92 -7.77
C GLY A 137 -8.26 -3.29 -7.74
N TRP A 138 -8.36 -2.00 -7.41
CA TRP A 138 -9.61 -1.25 -7.48
C TRP A 138 -9.84 -0.74 -8.91
N LEU A 139 -10.20 -1.67 -9.79
CA LEU A 139 -10.35 -1.38 -11.22
C LEU A 139 -11.80 -1.54 -11.68
N VAL A 140 -12.27 -0.63 -12.51
CA VAL A 140 -13.52 -0.84 -13.25
C VAL A 140 -13.28 -1.85 -14.37
N ASP A 141 -14.24 -2.75 -14.57
CA ASP A 141 -14.21 -3.70 -15.68
C ASP A 141 -14.61 -2.96 -16.97
N PRO A 142 -13.77 -2.94 -18.03
CA PRO A 142 -14.09 -2.24 -19.27
C PRO A 142 -15.37 -2.73 -19.96
N GLU A 143 -15.85 -3.93 -19.65
CA GLU A 143 -17.10 -4.49 -20.19
C GLU A 143 -18.32 -4.15 -19.32
N SER A 144 -18.14 -3.47 -18.18
CA SER A 144 -19.25 -3.12 -17.28
C SER A 144 -19.99 -1.85 -17.72
N PRO A 145 -21.28 -1.70 -17.37
CA PRO A 145 -22.05 -0.49 -17.68
C PRO A 145 -21.48 0.79 -17.09
N GLU A 146 -20.70 0.69 -16.00
CA GLU A 146 -20.10 1.82 -15.29
C GLU A 146 -18.74 2.25 -15.88
N ALA A 147 -18.17 1.48 -16.81
CA ALA A 147 -16.81 1.66 -17.33
C ALA A 147 -16.52 3.07 -17.85
N GLU A 148 -17.41 3.61 -18.67
CA GLU A 148 -17.23 4.95 -19.27
C GLU A 148 -17.16 6.03 -18.18
N ALA A 149 -18.19 6.14 -17.35
CA ALA A 149 -18.27 7.14 -16.27
C ALA A 149 -17.12 7.03 -15.25
N VAL A 150 -16.75 5.81 -14.86
CA VAL A 150 -15.67 5.59 -13.88
C VAL A 150 -14.28 5.81 -14.50
N SER A 151 -14.10 5.55 -15.79
CA SER A 151 -12.84 5.85 -16.48
C SER A 151 -12.65 7.35 -16.69
N GLU A 152 -13.73 8.07 -17.04
CA GLU A 152 -13.69 9.52 -17.26
C GLU A 152 -13.38 10.31 -16.00
N VAL A 153 -13.89 9.87 -14.84
CA VAL A 153 -13.60 10.55 -13.56
C VAL A 153 -12.14 10.37 -13.11
N GLY A 154 -11.46 9.34 -13.62
CA GLY A 154 -10.03 9.09 -13.41
C GLY A 154 -9.74 8.46 -12.05
N ASP A 155 -9.64 9.26 -11.01
CA ASP A 155 -9.16 8.83 -9.69
C ASP A 155 -10.20 8.98 -8.57
N HIS A 156 -9.88 8.38 -7.42
CA HIS A 156 -10.73 8.39 -6.24
C HIS A 156 -11.09 9.79 -5.74
N ASP A 157 -10.17 10.75 -5.75
CA ASP A 157 -10.41 12.06 -5.17
C ASP A 157 -11.31 12.92 -6.07
N HIS A 158 -11.12 12.80 -7.39
CA HIS A 158 -12.03 13.38 -8.38
C HIS A 158 -13.42 12.74 -8.29
N ALA A 159 -13.52 11.42 -8.10
CA ALA A 159 -14.79 10.73 -7.92
C ALA A 159 -15.55 11.20 -6.67
N VAL A 160 -14.87 11.29 -5.53
CA VAL A 160 -15.46 11.82 -4.28
C VAL A 160 -15.90 13.27 -4.46
N SER A 161 -15.08 14.10 -5.12
CA SER A 161 -15.40 15.50 -5.39
C SER A 161 -16.62 15.65 -6.29
N LEU A 162 -16.72 14.82 -7.34
CA LEU A 162 -17.86 14.80 -8.26
C LEU A 162 -19.14 14.41 -7.52
N ILE A 163 -19.10 13.35 -6.70
CA ILE A 163 -20.26 12.92 -5.89
C ILE A 163 -20.69 14.04 -4.94
N ALA A 164 -19.75 14.67 -4.22
CA ALA A 164 -20.06 15.76 -3.30
C ALA A 164 -20.70 16.96 -4.03
N ASN A 165 -20.16 17.34 -5.18
CA ASN A 165 -20.72 18.42 -6.00
C ASN A 165 -22.12 18.10 -6.53
N ALA A 166 -22.36 16.85 -6.94
CA ALA A 166 -23.68 16.41 -7.41
C ALA A 166 -24.74 16.47 -6.31
N LEU A 167 -24.38 16.13 -5.06
CA LEU A 167 -25.27 16.26 -3.90
C LEU A 167 -25.64 17.72 -3.62
N LEU A 168 -24.68 18.64 -3.76
CA LEU A 168 -24.95 20.07 -3.62
C LEU A 168 -25.79 20.61 -4.78
N ASP A 169 -25.55 20.14 -6.00
CA ASP A 169 -26.28 20.57 -7.19
C ASP A 169 -27.72 20.01 -7.23
N SER A 170 -27.97 18.83 -6.67
CA SER A 170 -29.34 18.28 -6.60
C SER A 170 -30.32 19.13 -5.80
N ASP A 171 -29.80 19.96 -4.88
CA ASP A 171 -30.58 20.91 -4.09
C ASP A 171 -30.71 22.31 -4.76
N SER A 172 -30.13 22.50 -5.95
CA SER A 172 -30.15 23.77 -6.68
C SER A 172 -31.45 24.00 -7.46
N GLU A 173 -31.73 25.25 -7.86
CA GLU A 173 -32.93 25.57 -8.65
C GLU A 173 -32.94 24.94 -10.06
N ASN A 174 -31.77 24.58 -10.60
CA ASN A 174 -31.61 23.98 -11.93
C ASN A 174 -30.48 22.92 -11.92
N PRO A 175 -30.76 21.70 -11.42
CA PRO A 175 -29.75 20.66 -11.30
C PRO A 175 -29.31 20.13 -12.67
N SER A 176 -28.01 19.87 -12.80
CA SER A 176 -27.42 19.16 -13.93
C SER A 176 -27.78 17.67 -13.86
N LYS A 177 -28.78 17.26 -14.63
CA LYS A 177 -29.23 15.86 -14.71
C LYS A 177 -28.12 14.90 -15.11
N GLU A 178 -27.18 15.35 -15.95
CA GLU A 178 -26.04 14.56 -16.39
C GLU A 178 -25.06 14.33 -15.25
N THR A 179 -24.69 15.40 -14.53
CA THR A 179 -23.78 15.32 -13.37
C THR A 179 -24.33 14.42 -12.27
N VAL A 180 -25.63 14.55 -11.94
CA VAL A 180 -26.30 13.70 -10.94
C VAL A 180 -26.29 12.23 -11.39
N LYS A 181 -26.60 11.96 -12.67
CA LYS A 181 -26.59 10.60 -13.20
C LYS A 181 -25.19 9.97 -13.16
N THR A 182 -24.15 10.71 -13.53
CA THR A 182 -22.76 10.24 -13.45
C THR A 182 -22.35 9.97 -12.00
N ALA A 183 -22.73 10.84 -11.07
CA ALA A 183 -22.50 10.64 -9.64
C ALA A 183 -23.17 9.36 -9.10
N ASP A 184 -24.41 9.09 -9.52
CA ASP A 184 -25.13 7.87 -9.13
C ASP A 184 -24.42 6.60 -9.60
N ILE A 185 -23.88 6.61 -10.83
CA ILE A 185 -23.11 5.49 -11.39
C ILE A 185 -21.83 5.26 -10.58
N ILE A 186 -21.07 6.31 -10.29
CA ILE A 186 -19.82 6.22 -9.52
C ILE A 186 -20.10 5.79 -8.07
N MET A 187 -21.16 6.32 -7.46
CA MET A 187 -21.60 5.92 -6.13
C MET A 187 -21.97 4.43 -6.11
N LYS A 188 -22.70 3.95 -7.12
CA LYS A 188 -23.01 2.52 -7.27
C LYS A 188 -21.72 1.68 -7.36
N PHE A 189 -20.76 2.08 -8.18
CA PHE A 189 -19.45 1.42 -8.26
C PHE A 189 -18.80 1.33 -6.87
N PHE A 190 -18.73 2.44 -6.12
CA PHE A 190 -18.16 2.45 -4.77
C PHE A 190 -18.87 1.51 -3.79
N LEU A 191 -20.21 1.43 -3.84
CA LEU A 191 -21.01 0.55 -3.00
C LEU A 191 -20.80 -0.93 -3.37
N ASP A 192 -20.65 -1.24 -4.66
CA ASP A 192 -20.41 -2.60 -5.13
C ASP A 192 -18.95 -3.03 -4.88
N THR A 193 -18.02 -2.08 -4.78
CA THR A 193 -16.58 -2.33 -4.61
C THR A 193 -16.01 -1.78 -3.30
N ARG A 194 -16.79 -1.77 -2.20
CA ARG A 194 -16.38 -1.22 -0.88
C ARG A 194 -15.06 -1.76 -0.33
N SER A 195 -14.62 -2.93 -0.80
CA SER A 195 -13.35 -3.53 -0.39
C SER A 195 -12.12 -2.99 -1.13
N GLN A 196 -12.32 -1.99 -2.00
CA GLN A 196 -11.32 -1.38 -2.88
C GLN A 196 -10.54 -2.43 -3.70
N LEU A 197 -11.26 -3.47 -4.12
CA LEU A 197 -10.73 -4.60 -4.87
C LEU A 197 -11.87 -5.21 -5.69
N THR A 198 -11.67 -5.34 -6.99
CA THR A 198 -12.66 -5.90 -7.92
C THR A 198 -12.18 -7.24 -8.48
N ARG A 199 -13.11 -8.07 -8.98
CA ARG A 199 -12.72 -9.34 -9.63
C ARG A 199 -11.83 -9.10 -10.84
N TYR A 200 -12.20 -8.12 -11.66
CA TYR A 200 -11.38 -7.68 -12.79
C TYR A 200 -9.99 -7.23 -12.32
N GLY A 201 -9.91 -6.39 -11.29
CA GLY A 201 -8.63 -5.92 -10.76
C GLY A 201 -7.74 -7.01 -10.17
N VAL A 202 -8.31 -8.03 -9.50
CA VAL A 202 -7.54 -9.22 -9.05
C VAL A 202 -7.00 -10.01 -10.23
N SER A 203 -7.81 -10.20 -11.28
CA SER A 203 -7.35 -10.85 -12.52
C SER A 203 -6.20 -10.07 -13.16
N GLN A 204 -6.32 -8.74 -13.25
CA GLN A 204 -5.28 -7.87 -13.80
C GLN A 204 -4.00 -7.89 -12.96
N LEU A 205 -4.10 -7.84 -11.63
CA LEU A 205 -2.95 -8.01 -10.73
C LEU A 205 -2.26 -9.34 -11.00
N ALA A 206 -3.01 -10.44 -11.11
CA ALA A 206 -2.47 -11.76 -11.34
C ALA A 206 -1.76 -11.88 -12.71
N SER A 207 -2.29 -11.25 -13.75
CA SER A 207 -1.73 -11.33 -15.11
C SER A 207 -0.57 -10.36 -15.38
N THR A 208 -0.53 -9.19 -14.74
CA THR A 208 0.44 -8.11 -15.07
C THR A 208 1.64 -8.05 -14.14
N THR A 209 1.60 -8.75 -13.00
CA THR A 209 2.72 -8.81 -12.05
C THR A 209 3.65 -9.98 -12.37
N GLU A 210 4.94 -9.83 -12.12
CA GLU A 210 5.91 -10.90 -12.39
C GLU A 210 5.93 -11.96 -11.28
N PRO A 211 6.10 -13.26 -11.60
CA PRO A 211 6.35 -14.28 -10.58
C PRO A 211 7.57 -13.94 -9.72
N GLY A 212 7.49 -14.21 -8.42
CA GLY A 212 8.51 -13.86 -7.44
C GLY A 212 8.50 -12.38 -6.99
N ALA A 213 7.66 -11.53 -7.59
CA ALA A 213 7.64 -10.10 -7.26
C ALA A 213 7.09 -9.83 -5.85
N LEU A 214 7.78 -8.94 -5.12
CA LEU A 214 7.34 -8.33 -3.87
C LEU A 214 6.99 -6.86 -4.13
N MET A 215 5.73 -6.51 -3.88
CA MET A 215 5.10 -5.24 -4.24
C MET A 215 4.35 -4.65 -3.04
N VAL A 216 3.96 -3.38 -3.15
CA VAL A 216 3.06 -2.72 -2.20
C VAL A 216 1.66 -2.71 -2.79
N LEU A 217 0.68 -3.33 -2.13
CA LEU A 217 -0.72 -3.27 -2.54
C LEU A 217 -1.44 -2.14 -1.81
N TYR A 218 -2.00 -1.18 -2.54
CA TYR A 218 -2.98 -0.25 -1.98
C TYR A 218 -4.35 -0.91 -1.90
N ARG A 219 -4.90 -0.96 -0.68
CA ARG A 219 -6.25 -1.44 -0.41
C ARG A 219 -6.76 -0.92 0.94
N ASN A 220 -7.95 -0.34 0.96
CA ASN A 220 -8.63 0.20 2.15
C ASN A 220 -7.75 1.17 2.96
N PHE A 221 -7.02 2.06 2.30
CA PHE A 221 -6.04 2.96 2.94
C PHE A 221 -4.88 2.27 3.67
N HIS A 222 -4.72 0.95 3.47
CA HIS A 222 -3.57 0.18 3.89
C HIS A 222 -2.67 -0.14 2.69
N LEU A 223 -1.42 -0.48 2.99
CA LEU A 223 -0.37 -0.74 2.03
C LEU A 223 0.32 -2.09 2.27
N PRO A 224 -0.39 -3.23 2.43
CA PRO A 224 0.27 -4.50 2.74
C PRO A 224 1.25 -4.95 1.65
N VAL A 225 2.21 -5.79 2.05
CA VAL A 225 3.10 -6.48 1.11
C VAL A 225 2.26 -7.47 0.30
N LEU A 226 2.39 -7.41 -1.03
CA LEU A 226 1.83 -8.36 -1.98
C LEU A 226 2.97 -9.17 -2.61
N TYR A 227 2.81 -10.48 -2.64
CA TYR A 227 3.74 -11.42 -3.22
C TYR A 227 3.04 -12.26 -4.28
N LYS A 228 3.58 -12.28 -5.51
CA LYS A 228 3.19 -13.27 -6.52
C LYS A 228 4.15 -14.45 -6.43
N ARG A 229 3.63 -15.62 -6.08
CA ARG A 229 4.46 -16.82 -5.94
C ARG A 229 5.07 -17.22 -7.28
N ASP A 230 6.29 -17.75 -7.24
CA ASP A 230 6.94 -18.28 -8.44
C ASP A 230 6.25 -19.60 -8.85
N ALA A 231 6.00 -19.76 -10.15
CA ALA A 231 5.16 -20.80 -10.70
C ALA A 231 5.88 -22.16 -10.85
N SER A 232 7.07 -22.31 -10.27
CA SER A 232 7.89 -23.52 -10.43
C SER A 232 7.24 -24.79 -9.86
N ASP A 233 6.39 -24.65 -8.84
CA ASP A 233 5.75 -25.77 -8.12
C ASP A 233 4.21 -25.83 -8.24
N ASP A 234 3.54 -24.80 -8.78
CA ASP A 234 2.07 -24.75 -8.93
C ASP A 234 1.65 -23.77 -10.05
N PRO A 235 0.88 -24.19 -11.07
CA PRO A 235 0.45 -23.33 -12.17
C PRO A 235 -0.62 -22.28 -11.77
N GLY A 236 -1.12 -22.31 -10.54
CA GLY A 236 -2.04 -21.28 -10.07
C GLY A 236 -1.36 -19.93 -9.89
N LEU A 237 -1.94 -18.88 -10.49
CA LEU A 237 -1.54 -17.48 -10.32
C LEU A 237 -1.95 -16.96 -8.93
N TYR A 238 -1.31 -17.47 -7.88
CA TYR A 238 -1.66 -17.12 -6.51
C TYR A 238 -0.94 -15.85 -6.06
N LEU A 239 -1.75 -14.86 -5.69
CA LEU A 239 -1.33 -13.66 -5.00
C LEU A 239 -1.47 -13.87 -3.48
N TYR A 240 -0.43 -13.53 -2.73
CA TYR A 240 -0.39 -13.65 -1.28
C TYR A 240 -0.12 -12.29 -0.65
N SER A 241 -0.73 -12.02 0.50
CA SER A 241 -0.45 -10.83 1.29
C SER A 241 0.26 -11.21 2.58
N LEU A 242 1.30 -10.47 2.95
CA LEU A 242 2.02 -10.71 4.20
C LEU A 242 1.15 -10.33 5.40
N VAL A 243 0.99 -11.26 6.34
CA VAL A 243 0.26 -11.01 7.59
C VAL A 243 1.19 -10.36 8.61
N THR A 244 0.96 -9.08 8.87
CA THR A 244 1.72 -8.26 9.82
C THR A 244 0.95 -7.94 11.10
N GLU A 245 -0.36 -8.26 11.18
CA GLU A 245 -1.18 -8.01 12.36
C GLU A 245 -1.00 -9.11 13.44
N PRO A 246 -0.59 -8.76 14.68
CA PRO A 246 -0.37 -9.72 15.76
C PRO A 246 -1.60 -10.57 16.10
N ARG A 247 -2.81 -10.02 15.97
CA ARG A 247 -4.07 -10.72 16.30
C ARG A 247 -4.37 -11.88 15.36
N LEU A 248 -3.81 -11.85 14.15
CA LEU A 248 -4.02 -12.85 13.11
C LEU A 248 -2.93 -13.94 13.13
N VAL A 249 -1.92 -13.78 13.96
CA VAL A 249 -0.81 -14.72 14.15
C VAL A 249 -1.00 -15.42 15.49
N LYS A 250 -1.61 -16.61 15.48
CA LYS A 250 -1.68 -17.51 16.65
C LYS A 250 -0.63 -18.60 16.56
#